data_AF-A0A2J8JGJ0-F1
#
_entry.id   AF-A0A2J8JGJ0-F1
#
_cell.length_a   1.000
_cell.length_b   1.000
_cell.length_c   1.000
_cell.angle_alpha   90.00
_cell.angle_beta   90.00
_cell.angle_gamma   90.00
#
_symmetry.space_group_name_H-M   'P 1'
#
loop_
_entity.id
_entity.type
_entity.pdbx_description
1 polymer ?
#
loop_
_entity_poly.entity_id
_entity_poly.type
_entity_poly.pdbx_seq_one_letter_code
_entity_poly.pdbx_strand_id
1 'polypeptide(L)'
;MWTARGPFRRDRWSSEDEEAAGPSQALSPLLSDTRKIVSEGELDQLAQIRPLIFNFHEQTAIKDCLKILEEKTAAYDIMQEFMALELKNLPGEFNSGNQPSNREKNRYRDILPFQHHGYSGPNERT
;
A
#
# COMPACT_ATOMS: atom_id res chain seq x y z
N MET A 1 0.47 -14.38 17.60
CA MET A 1 1.08 -13.38 18.49
C MET A 1 2.55 -13.29 18.09
N TRP A 2 2.90 -12.33 17.23
CA TRP A 2 4.25 -12.24 16.67
C TRP A 2 5.03 -11.15 17.41
N THR A 3 6.12 -11.55 18.08
CA THR A 3 7.07 -10.62 18.70
C THR A 3 8.32 -10.57 17.84
N ALA A 4 8.43 -9.55 16.98
CA ALA A 4 9.68 -9.24 16.31
C ALA A 4 10.66 -8.70 17.37
N ARG A 5 11.65 -9.50 17.78
CA ARG A 5 12.78 -9.04 18.60
C ARG A 5 13.99 -8.88 17.68
N GLY A 6 14.32 -7.64 17.36
CA GLY A 6 15.64 -7.20 16.94
C GLY A 6 16.01 -5.95 17.75
N PRO A 7 17.25 -5.79 18.23
CA PRO A 7 17.65 -4.65 19.03
C PRO A 7 17.88 -3.46 18.11
N PHE A 8 16.81 -2.79 17.69
CA PHE A 8 16.94 -1.45 17.14
C PHE A 8 17.43 -0.55 18.27
N ARG A 9 18.56 0.14 18.04
CA ARG A 9 18.95 1.27 18.88
C ARG A 9 17.79 2.26 18.84
N ARG A 10 17.01 2.26 19.91
CA ARG A 10 16.06 3.31 20.23
C ARG A 10 16.92 4.53 20.54
N ASP A 11 17.25 5.30 19.51
CA ASP A 11 17.71 6.66 19.72
C ASP A 11 16.70 7.32 20.67
N ARG A 12 17.23 7.96 21.69
CA ARG A 12 16.48 8.54 22.80
C ARG A 12 15.49 9.57 22.25
N TRP A 13 14.22 9.18 22.11
CA TRP A 13 13.15 10.04 21.63
C TRP A 13 12.94 11.18 22.64
N SER A 14 13.18 12.43 22.22
CA SER A 14 12.68 13.58 22.96
C SER A 14 11.16 13.54 22.87
N SER A 15 10.51 13.39 24.02
CA SER A 15 9.08 13.17 24.19
C SER A 15 8.26 14.48 24.13
N GLU A 16 8.79 15.53 23.49
CA GLU A 16 8.26 16.88 23.71
C GLU A 16 7.20 17.32 22.68
N ASP A 17 6.94 16.57 21.61
CA ASP A 17 5.86 16.90 20.65
C ASP A 17 5.25 15.62 20.01
N GLU A 18 4.77 14.72 20.86
CA GLU A 18 3.75 13.74 20.45
C GLU A 18 2.39 14.45 20.46
N GLU A 19 2.23 15.44 19.58
CA GLU A 19 0.93 16.06 19.32
C GLU A 19 0.03 14.96 18.72
N ALA A 20 -0.93 14.51 19.52
CA ALA A 20 -1.88 13.48 19.11
C ALA A 20 -2.53 13.91 17.79
N ALA A 21 -2.56 13.01 16.81
CA ALA A 21 -3.22 13.26 15.54
C ALA A 21 -4.62 13.84 15.80
N GLY A 22 -4.87 15.03 15.27
CA GLY A 22 -6.12 15.75 15.47
C GLY A 22 -7.33 14.87 15.14
N PRO A 23 -8.48 15.08 15.81
CA PRO A 23 -9.66 14.26 15.60
C PRO A 23 -10.03 14.27 14.12
N SER A 24 -10.08 13.08 13.50
CA SER A 24 -10.63 12.92 12.15
C SER A 24 -12.13 13.22 12.24
N GLN A 25 -12.52 14.48 12.04
CA GLN A 25 -13.91 14.86 11.88
C GLN A 25 -14.39 14.34 10.52
N ALA A 26 -14.76 13.06 10.48
CA ALA A 26 -15.66 12.59 9.45
C ALA A 26 -17.03 13.19 9.77
N LEU A 27 -17.28 14.41 9.30
CA LEU A 27 -18.64 14.91 9.16
C LEU A 27 -19.32 13.98 8.17
N SER A 28 -19.92 12.90 8.67
CA SER A 28 -20.80 12.05 7.88
C SER A 28 -21.92 12.96 7.39
N PRO A 29 -21.99 13.30 6.08
CA PRO A 29 -23.17 13.97 5.58
C PRO A 29 -24.32 12.99 5.83
N LEU A 30 -25.36 13.44 6.52
CA LEU A 30 -26.62 12.71 6.61
C LEU A 30 -27.15 12.59 5.17
N LEU A 31 -26.71 11.58 4.42
CA LEU A 31 -27.12 11.32 3.05
C LEU A 31 -28.54 10.78 3.08
N SER A 32 -29.52 11.68 3.18
CA SER A 32 -30.96 11.36 3.14
C SER A 32 -31.47 10.99 1.74
N ASP A 33 -30.63 10.45 0.86
CA ASP A 33 -31.07 9.91 -0.43
C ASP A 33 -30.19 8.70 -0.78
N THR A 34 -30.43 7.57 -0.09
CA THR A 34 -29.85 6.26 -0.44
C THR A 34 -30.50 5.74 -1.72
N ARG A 35 -30.30 6.45 -2.84
CA ARG A 35 -30.46 5.83 -4.16
C ARG A 35 -29.36 4.81 -4.29
N LYS A 36 -29.72 3.56 -4.53
CA LYS A 36 -28.77 2.50 -4.83
C LYS A 36 -28.15 2.80 -6.20
N ILE A 37 -26.96 3.42 -6.20
CA ILE A 37 -26.25 3.83 -7.42
C ILE A 37 -25.73 2.59 -8.18
N VAL A 38 -25.38 1.53 -7.45
CA VAL A 38 -24.88 0.27 -8.00
C VAL A 38 -25.52 -0.89 -7.25
N SER A 39 -26.06 -1.85 -7.99
CA SER A 39 -26.52 -3.12 -7.45
C SER A 39 -25.37 -4.11 -7.24
N GLU A 40 -25.56 -5.05 -6.32
CA GLU A 40 -24.59 -6.14 -6.08
C GLU A 40 -24.33 -6.94 -7.37
N GLY A 41 -25.38 -7.21 -8.15
CA GLY A 41 -25.24 -7.90 -9.44
C GLY A 41 -24.47 -7.10 -10.50
N GLU A 42 -24.51 -5.77 -10.48
CA GLU A 42 -23.67 -4.94 -11.36
C GLU A 42 -22.20 -4.98 -10.92
N LEU A 43 -21.94 -4.97 -9.61
CA LEU A 43 -20.59 -5.09 -9.07
C LEU A 43 -20.00 -6.49 -9.34
N ASP A 44 -20.78 -7.54 -9.17
CA ASP A 44 -20.38 -8.92 -9.42
C ASP A 44 -19.98 -9.12 -10.88
N GLN A 45 -20.74 -8.54 -11.82
CA GLN A 45 -20.43 -8.59 -13.25
C GLN A 45 -19.10 -7.91 -13.58
N LEU A 46 -18.79 -6.79 -12.94
CA LEU A 46 -17.53 -6.06 -13.13
C LEU A 46 -16.34 -6.77 -12.48
N ALA A 47 -16.55 -7.47 -11.37
CA ALA A 47 -15.50 -8.18 -10.64
C ALA A 47 -15.06 -9.48 -11.33
N GLN A 48 -15.81 -10.00 -12.31
CA GLN A 48 -15.46 -11.25 -12.99
C GLN A 48 -14.23 -11.07 -13.89
N ILE A 49 -13.11 -11.66 -13.48
CA ILE A 49 -12.00 -11.94 -14.39
C ILE A 49 -12.43 -13.10 -15.28
N ARG A 50 -12.62 -12.85 -16.58
CA ARG A 50 -12.96 -13.86 -17.59
C ARG A 50 -11.76 -14.12 -18.49
N PRO A 51 -10.93 -15.12 -18.20
CA PRO A 51 -9.86 -15.50 -19.10
C PRO A 51 -10.46 -15.86 -20.45
N LEU A 52 -9.90 -15.33 -21.54
CA LEU A 52 -10.28 -15.73 -22.87
C LEU A 52 -9.67 -17.12 -23.11
N ILE A 53 -10.48 -18.15 -22.87
CA ILE A 53 -10.08 -19.54 -23.06
C ILE A 53 -10.47 -19.94 -24.48
N PHE A 54 -9.52 -19.87 -25.40
CA PHE A 54 -9.72 -20.18 -26.81
C PHE A 54 -9.41 -21.64 -27.14
N ASN A 55 -8.55 -22.32 -26.37
CA ASN A 55 -8.16 -23.72 -26.63
C ASN A 55 -7.74 -24.52 -25.37
N PHE A 56 -7.59 -25.84 -25.53
CA PHE A 56 -7.21 -26.77 -24.45
C PHE A 56 -5.83 -26.47 -23.84
N HIS A 57 -4.89 -25.98 -24.65
CA HIS A 57 -3.55 -25.63 -24.19
C HIS A 57 -3.60 -24.45 -23.19
N GLU A 58 -4.37 -23.41 -23.49
CA GLU A 58 -4.58 -22.28 -22.58
C GLU A 58 -5.26 -22.71 -21.27
N GLN A 59 -6.25 -23.62 -21.33
CA GLN A 59 -6.86 -24.18 -20.12
C GLN A 59 -5.84 -24.90 -19.25
N THR A 60 -4.99 -25.71 -19.88
CA THR A 60 -3.95 -26.47 -19.19
C THR A 60 -2.92 -25.52 -18.57
N ALA A 61 -2.48 -24.50 -19.30
CA ALA A 61 -1.54 -23.50 -18.79
C ALA A 61 -2.09 -22.73 -17.58
N ILE A 62 -3.36 -22.30 -17.61
CA ILE A 62 -3.99 -21.64 -16.46
C ILE A 62 -4.04 -22.58 -15.25
N LYS A 63 -4.42 -23.85 -15.47
CA LYS A 63 -4.47 -24.86 -14.42
C LYS A 63 -3.10 -25.11 -13.81
N ASP A 64 -2.06 -25.20 -14.63
CA ASP A 64 -0.68 -25.39 -14.17
C ASP A 64 -0.19 -24.18 -13.37
N CYS A 65 -0.49 -22.95 -13.82
CA CYS A 65 -0.20 -21.73 -13.05
C CYS A 65 -0.87 -21.73 -11.67
N LEU A 66 -2.14 -22.13 -11.58
CA LEU A 66 -2.84 -22.23 -10.30
C LEU A 66 -2.21 -23.28 -9.39
N LYS A 67 -1.82 -24.45 -9.93
CA LYS A 67 -1.13 -25.49 -9.18
C LYS A 67 0.21 -25.01 -8.61
N ILE A 68 0.98 -24.27 -9.41
CA ILE A 68 2.23 -23.65 -8.94
C ILE A 68 1.98 -22.68 -7.79
N LEU A 69 0.93 -21.85 -7.87
CA LEU A 69 0.57 -20.94 -6.78
C LEU A 69 0.19 -21.70 -5.50
N GLU A 70 -0.58 -22.77 -5.61
CA GLU A 70 -0.94 -23.64 -4.47
C GLU A 70 0.32 -24.27 -3.83
N GLU A 71 1.23 -24.80 -4.65
CA GLU A 71 2.50 -25.38 -4.20
C GLU A 71 3.37 -24.33 -3.49
N LYS A 72 3.56 -23.14 -4.08
CA LYS A 72 4.33 -22.05 -3.47
C LYS A 72 3.69 -21.50 -2.20
N THR A 73 2.36 -21.54 -2.09
CA THR A 73 1.64 -21.18 -0.87
C THR A 73 1.89 -22.22 0.23
N ALA A 74 1.78 -23.51 -0.09
CA ALA A 74 2.03 -24.61 0.85
C ALA A 74 3.49 -24.68 1.31
N ALA A 75 4.44 -24.37 0.42
CA ALA A 75 5.86 -24.30 0.70
C ALA A 75 6.29 -23.04 1.47
N TYR A 76 5.35 -22.09 1.69
CA TYR A 76 5.61 -20.78 2.30
C TYR A 76 6.55 -19.88 1.47
N ASP A 77 6.81 -20.23 0.22
CA ASP A 77 7.70 -19.50 -0.69
C ASP A 77 7.22 -18.07 -0.91
N ILE A 78 5.90 -17.86 -1.06
CA ILE A 78 5.31 -16.53 -1.26
C ILE A 78 5.64 -15.60 -0.09
N MET A 79 5.60 -16.12 1.14
CA MET A 79 5.89 -15.32 2.32
C MET A 79 7.40 -15.05 2.44
N GLN A 80 8.23 -16.03 2.11
CA GLN A 80 9.69 -15.83 2.08
C GLN A 80 10.09 -14.77 1.05
N GLU A 81 9.51 -14.83 -0.15
CA GLU A 81 9.70 -13.83 -1.20
C GLU A 81 9.28 -12.44 -0.71
N PHE A 82 8.13 -12.33 -0.02
CA PHE A 82 7.67 -11.07 0.57
C PHE A 82 8.64 -10.52 1.63
N MET A 83 9.08 -11.36 2.58
CA MET A 83 10.04 -10.95 3.62
C MET A 83 11.39 -10.53 3.02
N ALA A 84 11.81 -11.17 1.93
CA ALA A 84 13.04 -10.80 1.23
C ALA A 84 12.96 -9.41 0.57
N LEU A 85 11.77 -8.86 0.30
CA LEU A 85 11.61 -7.51 -0.24
C LEU A 85 12.01 -6.44 0.78
N GLU A 86 11.87 -6.68 2.08
CA GLU A 86 12.29 -5.74 3.14
C GLU A 86 13.80 -5.47 3.08
N LEU A 87 14.59 -6.47 2.65
CA LEU A 87 16.04 -6.35 2.50
C LEU A 87 16.44 -5.61 1.21
N LYS A 88 15.52 -5.45 0.25
CA LYS A 88 15.76 -4.68 -0.96
C LYS A 88 15.60 -3.19 -0.65
N ASN A 89 16.64 -2.60 -0.07
CA ASN A 89 16.74 -1.14 0.03
C ASN A 89 16.68 -0.53 -1.37
N LEU A 90 15.59 0.16 -1.69
CA LEU A 90 15.55 1.00 -2.88
C LEU A 90 16.39 2.26 -2.60
N PRO A 91 17.41 2.56 -3.42
CA PRO A 91 18.09 3.83 -3.33
C PRO A 91 17.09 4.92 -3.72
N GLY A 92 16.74 5.77 -2.77
CA GLY A 92 15.79 6.85 -3.00
C GLY A 92 15.93 7.92 -1.92
N GLU A 93 15.83 9.16 -2.35
CA GLU A 93 15.80 10.30 -1.45
C GLU A 93 14.34 10.63 -1.10
N PHE A 94 14.10 11.07 0.13
CA PHE A 94 12.78 11.48 0.63
C PHE A 94 12.80 12.94 1.10
N ASN A 95 13.68 13.75 0.50
CA ASN A 95 14.03 15.08 0.98
C ASN A 95 12.82 16.01 1.10
N SER A 96 11.95 16.06 0.07
CA SER A 96 10.77 16.93 0.10
C SER A 96 9.79 16.57 1.22
N GLY A 97 9.55 15.27 1.46
CA GLY A 97 8.65 14.82 2.52
C GLY A 97 9.17 15.12 3.92
N ASN A 98 10.51 15.20 4.07
CA ASN A 98 11.17 15.48 5.34
C ASN A 98 11.37 16.96 5.65
N GLN A 99 11.15 17.86 4.67
CA GLN A 99 11.24 19.31 4.89
C GLN A 99 10.26 19.76 5.97
N PRO A 100 10.66 20.65 6.90
CA PRO A 100 9.80 21.09 8.00
C PRO A 100 8.41 21.56 7.54
N SER A 101 8.34 22.32 6.44
CA SER A 101 7.11 22.85 5.83
C SER A 101 6.18 21.79 5.23
N ASN A 102 6.62 20.54 5.12
CA ASN A 102 5.84 19.43 4.58
C ASN A 102 5.53 18.35 5.62
N ARG A 103 6.18 18.38 6.80
CA ARG A 103 5.99 17.37 7.85
C ARG A 103 4.54 17.30 8.33
N GLU A 104 3.91 18.46 8.53
CA GLU A 104 2.51 18.56 8.93
C GLU A 104 1.50 18.05 7.88
N LYS A 105 1.93 17.89 6.63
CA LYS A 105 1.10 17.35 5.54
C LYS A 105 1.13 15.82 5.49
N ASN A 106 2.06 15.20 6.20
CA ASN A 106 2.22 13.75 6.22
C ASN A 106 1.39 13.16 7.36
N ARG A 107 0.49 12.21 7.03
CA ARG A 107 -0.24 11.45 8.06
C ARG A 107 0.69 10.53 8.86
N TYR A 108 1.75 10.02 8.23
CA TYR A 108 2.72 9.12 8.85
C TYR A 108 4.14 9.65 8.59
N ARG A 109 4.99 9.60 9.62
CA ARG A 109 6.37 10.11 9.55
C ARG A 109 7.28 9.21 8.71
N ASP A 110 6.99 7.92 8.65
CA ASP A 110 7.76 6.86 8.00
C ASP A 110 7.28 6.50 6.58
N ILE A 111 6.12 7.02 6.16
CA ILE A 111 5.57 6.80 4.82
C ILE A 111 5.70 8.10 4.03
N LEU A 112 6.81 8.21 3.29
CA LEU A 112 7.14 9.41 2.50
C LEU A 112 7.21 9.07 1.01
N PRO A 113 6.78 10.00 0.13
CA PRO A 113 6.96 9.83 -1.30
C PRO A 113 8.43 9.94 -1.69
N PHE A 114 8.87 9.12 -2.65
CA PHE A 114 10.19 9.26 -3.26
C PHE A 114 10.34 10.60 -3.96
N GLN A 115 11.53 11.20 -3.88
CA GLN A 115 11.90 12.37 -4.65
C GLN A 115 11.98 11.97 -6.14
N HIS A 116 11.18 12.61 -6.99
CA HIS A 116 11.35 12.51 -8.43
C HIS A 116 12.45 13.49 -8.87
N HIS A 117 13.52 13.02 -9.52
CA HIS A 117 14.51 13.88 -10.17
C HIS A 117 14.00 14.51 -11.47
N GLY A 118 12.75 15.00 -11.49
CA GLY A 118 12.12 15.53 -12.71
C GLY A 118 10.83 16.33 -12.51
N TYR A 119 10.31 16.47 -11.28
CA TYR A 119 9.16 17.33 -11.01
C TYR A 119 9.55 18.42 -10.02
N SER A 120 10.01 19.56 -10.56
CA SER A 120 9.85 20.83 -9.86
C SER A 120 8.38 21.23 -10.00
N GLY A 121 7.62 21.09 -8.93
CA GLY A 121 6.29 21.68 -8.86
C GLY A 121 6.38 23.20 -9.03
N PRO A 122 5.29 23.87 -9.46
CA PRO A 122 5.27 25.33 -9.65
C PRO A 122 5.54 26.15 -8.38
N ASN A 123 5.64 25.49 -7.23
CA ASN A 123 5.79 26.12 -5.91
C ASN A 123 7.27 26.33 -5.51
N GLU A 124 8.24 26.00 -6.38
CA GLU A 124 9.68 26.21 -6.13
C GLU A 124 10.22 27.53 -6.75
N ARG A 125 9.34 28.43 -7.20
CA ARG A 125 9.70 29.80 -7.59
C ARG A 125 9.11 30.81 -6.61
N THR A 126 9.83 31.04 -5.52
CA THR A 126 9.83 32.34 -4.81
C THR A 126 11.26 32.68 -4.46
#